data_AF-A0A2V8WR07-F1
#
_entry.id   AF-A0A2V8WR07-F1
#
_cell.length_a   1.000
_cell.length_b   1.000
_cell.length_c   1.000
_cell.angle_alpha   90.00
_cell.angle_beta   90.00
_cell.angle_gamma   90.00
#
_symmetry.space_group_name_H-M   'P 1'
#
loop_
_entity.id
_entity.type
_entity.pdbx_description
1 polymer ?
#
loop_
_entity_poly.entity_id
_entity_poly.type
_entity_poly.pdbx_seq_one_letter_code
_entity_poly.pdbx_strand_id
1 'polypeptide(L)'
;MSMTQLVRILRFRDLLLLFVGSVIGSGIFLTPGLIFRHLGGSVGFSLLVWLAGGVLSLLGALTYAELAACNPEAGGLYCYIRDAFG
;
A
#
# COMPACT_ATOMS: atom_id res chain seq x y z
N MET A 1 -14.12 21.32 25.04
CA MET A 1 -12.94 20.46 24.83
C MET A 1 -12.12 21.11 23.73
N SER A 2 -10.90 21.57 24.02
CA SER A 2 -10.02 22.18 23.02
C SER A 2 -9.67 21.11 21.98
N MET A 3 -10.13 21.26 20.74
CA MET A 3 -9.71 20.37 19.66
C MET A 3 -8.25 20.64 19.37
N THR A 4 -7.38 19.68 19.68
CA THR A 4 -5.97 19.71 19.30
C THR A 4 -5.90 19.68 17.77
N GLN A 5 -5.72 20.85 17.16
CA GLN A 5 -5.53 20.98 15.71
C GLN A 5 -4.11 20.56 15.36
N LEU A 6 -3.97 19.50 14.56
CA LEU A 6 -2.68 19.04 14.07
C LEU A 6 -2.18 20.00 12.99
N VAL A 7 -0.89 20.36 13.07
CA VAL A 7 -0.26 21.20 12.04
C VAL A 7 -0.03 20.37 10.79
N ARG A 8 -0.48 20.86 9.62
CA ARG A 8 -0.30 20.19 8.33
C ARG A 8 1.11 20.38 7.80
N ILE A 9 2.04 19.53 8.25
CA ILE A 9 3.47 19.61 7.87
C ILE A 9 3.89 18.55 6.84
N LEU A 10 3.16 17.44 6.75
CA LEU A 10 3.52 16.31 5.88
C LEU A 10 3.36 16.70 4.40
N ARG A 11 4.47 16.63 3.67
CA ARG A 11 4.52 16.83 2.23
C ARG A 11 4.62 15.50 1.50
N PHE A 12 4.54 15.56 0.18
CA PHE A 12 4.67 14.41 -0.71
C PHE A 12 5.88 13.51 -0.38
N ARG A 13 7.06 14.11 -0.11
CA ARG A 13 8.27 13.36 0.22
C ARG A 13 8.14 12.57 1.52
N ASP A 14 7.53 13.17 2.54
CA ASP A 14 7.34 12.53 3.83
C ASP A 14 6.38 11.34 3.69
N LEU A 15 5.30 11.52 2.94
CA LEU A 15 4.33 10.47 2.64
C LEU A 15 4.95 9.34 1.80
N LEU A 16 5.76 9.67 0.80
CA LEU A 16 6.48 8.71 -0.03
C LEU A 16 7.43 7.85 0.83
N LEU A 17 8.25 8.49 1.65
CA LEU A 17 9.23 7.80 2.50
C LEU A 17 8.55 6.93 3.56
N LEU A 18 7.45 7.42 4.15
CA LEU A 18 6.65 6.65 5.10
C LEU A 18 6.06 5.40 4.43
N PHE A 19 5.49 5.56 3.23
CA PHE A 19 4.92 4.43 2.48
C PHE A 19 5.99 3.41 2.08
N VAL A 20 7.11 3.86 1.51
CA VAL A 20 8.24 2.97 1.13
C VAL A 20 8.78 2.22 2.36
N GLY A 21 8.97 2.92 3.48
CA GLY A 21 9.42 2.30 4.73
C GLY A 21 8.44 1.25 5.25
N SER A 22 7.14 1.51 5.17
CA SER A 22 6.10 0.56 5.58
C SER A 22 6.06 -0.70 4.70
N VAL A 23 6.14 -0.53 3.38
CA VAL A 23 6.12 -1.66 2.42
C VAL A 23 7.37 -2.53 2.57
N ILE A 24 8.55 -1.93 2.64
CA ILE A 24 9.80 -2.66 2.83
C ILE A 24 9.82 -3.37 4.20
N GLY A 25 9.37 -2.70 5.26
CA GLY A 25 9.37 -3.26 6.61
C GLY A 25 8.40 -4.43 6.81
N SER A 26 7.28 -4.46 6.09
CA SER A 26 6.23 -5.47 6.30
C SER A 26 6.41 -6.77 5.51
N GLY A 27 7.11 -6.77 4.37
CA GLY A 27 7.03 -7.94 3.46
C GLY A 27 8.24 -8.29 2.61
N ILE A 28 9.09 -7.34 2.21
CA ILE A 28 10.07 -7.63 1.14
C ILE A 28 11.13 -8.67 1.54
N PHE A 29 11.41 -8.82 2.84
CA PHE A 29 12.39 -9.77 3.34
C PHE A 29 11.87 -11.21 3.45
N LEU A 30 10.55 -11.42 3.48
CA LEU A 30 9.96 -12.74 3.67
C LEU A 30 9.31 -13.27 2.38
N THR A 31 8.52 -12.44 1.70
CA THR A 31 7.67 -12.86 0.59
C THR A 31 8.44 -13.46 -0.60
N PRO A 32 9.56 -12.88 -1.08
CA PRO A 32 10.31 -13.47 -2.20
C PRO A 32 10.88 -14.85 -1.87
N GLY A 33 11.36 -15.06 -0.64
CA GLY A 33 11.86 -16.37 -0.18
C GLY A 33 10.77 -17.43 -0.13
N LEU A 34 9.56 -17.05 0.29
CA LEU A 34 8.39 -17.94 0.27
C LEU A 34 8.01 -18.33 -1.15
N ILE A 35 7.92 -17.35 -2.06
CA ILE A 35 7.63 -17.58 -3.49
C ILE A 35 8.64 -18.55 -4.10
N PHE A 36 9.94 -18.31 -3.87
CA PHE A 36 11.01 -19.16 -4.38
C PHE A 36 10.91 -20.60 -3.92
N ARG A 37 10.61 -20.82 -2.62
CA ARG A 37 10.43 -22.16 -2.05
C ARG A 37 9.18 -22.85 -2.59
N HIS A 38 8.08 -22.12 -2.79
CA HIS A 38 6.84 -22.70 -3.32
C HIS A 38 6.96 -23.08 -4.79
N LEU A 39 7.83 -22.41 -5.55
CA LEU A 39 8.08 -22.68 -6.97
C LEU A 39 9.27 -23.62 -7.22
N GLY A 40 9.66 -24.41 -6.21
CA GLY A 40 10.69 -25.44 -6.34
C GLY A 40 12.09 -24.90 -6.65
N GLY A 41 12.37 -23.64 -6.32
CA GLY A 41 13.67 -23.02 -6.57
C GLY A 41 13.88 -22.47 -7.98
N SER A 42 12.81 -22.34 -8.78
CA SER A 42 12.91 -21.69 -10.09
C SER A 42 12.89 -20.16 -9.97
N VAL A 43 14.02 -19.52 -10.27
CA VAL A 43 14.16 -18.06 -10.27
C VAL A 43 13.22 -17.40 -11.30
N GLY A 44 13.12 -17.97 -12.50
CA GLY A 44 12.30 -17.41 -13.59
C GLY A 44 10.82 -17.33 -13.23
N PHE A 45 10.24 -18.44 -12.73
CA PHE A 45 8.85 -18.44 -12.29
C PHE A 45 8.62 -17.54 -11.07
N SER A 46 9.60 -17.48 -10.15
CA SER A 46 9.50 -16.63 -8.96
C SER A 46 9.43 -15.15 -9.29
N LEU A 47 10.25 -14.69 -10.24
CA LEU A 47 10.21 -13.32 -10.73
C LEU A 47 8.90 -13.00 -11.45
N LEU A 48 8.35 -13.95 -12.21
CA LEU A 48 7.09 -13.77 -12.93
C LEU A 48 5.92 -13.61 -11.95
N VAL A 49 5.83 -14.47 -10.93
CA VAL A 49 4.81 -14.35 -9.87
C VAL A 49 4.98 -13.04 -9.10
N TRP A 50 6.21 -12.65 -8.78
CA TRP A 50 6.49 -11.39 -8.09
C TRP A 50 6.07 -10.17 -8.92
N LEU A 51 6.38 -10.16 -10.23
CA LEU A 51 5.93 -9.12 -11.16
C LEU A 51 4.42 -9.07 -11.28
N ALA A 52 3.74 -10.23 -11.39
CA ALA A 52 2.28 -10.29 -11.42
C ALA A 52 1.65 -9.70 -10.15
N GLY A 53 2.21 -10.02 -8.98
CA GLY A 53 1.80 -9.42 -7.70
C GLY A 53 2.06 -7.91 -7.64
N GLY A 54 3.17 -7.45 -8.22
CA GLY A 54 3.50 -6.03 -8.36
C GLY A 54 2.50 -5.28 -9.23
N VAL A 55 2.11 -5.84 -10.38
CA VAL A 55 1.07 -5.27 -11.26
C VAL A 55 -0.27 -5.21 -10.54
N LEU A 56 -0.68 -6.28 -9.86
CA LEU A 56 -1.94 -6.29 -9.10
C LEU A 56 -1.93 -5.22 -7.99
N SER A 57 -0.80 -5.08 -7.29
CA SER A 57 -0.64 -4.06 -6.25
C SER A 57 -0.70 -2.64 -6.81
N LEU A 58 -0.12 -2.41 -8.00
CA LEU A 58 -0.20 -1.11 -8.68
C LEU A 58 -1.65 -0.76 -9.05
N LEU A 59 -2.41 -1.72 -9.59
CA LEU A 59 -3.82 -1.51 -9.91
C LEU A 59 -4.62 -1.12 -8.66
N GLY A 60 -4.42 -1.83 -7.55
CA GLY A 60 -5.06 -1.49 -6.28
C GLY A 60 -4.64 -0.10 -5.76
N ALA A 61 -3.35 0.25 -5.88
CA ALA A 61 -2.85 1.57 -5.48
C ALA A 61 -3.48 2.71 -6.30
N LEU A 62 -3.73 2.49 -7.60
CA LEU A 62 -4.44 3.47 -8.44
C LEU A 62 -5.89 3.65 -8.01
N THR A 63 -6.61 2.57 -7.69
CA THR A 63 -7.97 2.66 -7.12
C THR A 63 -7.97 3.46 -5.82
N TYR A 64 -7.00 3.21 -4.93
CA TYR A 64 -6.87 3.98 -3.69
C TYR A 64 -6.50 5.44 -3.94
N ALA A 65 -5.71 5.75 -4.97
CA ALA A 65 -5.36 7.11 -5.34
C ALA A 65 -6.60 7.90 -5.82
N GLU A 66 -7.46 7.29 -6.63
CA GLU A 66 -8.72 7.90 -7.06
C GLU A 66 -9.67 8.15 -5.87
N LEU A 67 -9.79 7.17 -4.97
CA LEU A 67 -10.61 7.31 -3.76
C LEU A 67 -10.05 8.38 -2.81
N ALA A 68 -8.74 8.44 -2.61
CA ALA A 68 -8.09 9.46 -1.78
C ALA A 68 -8.22 10.87 -2.38
N ALA A 69 -8.24 10.99 -3.71
CA ALA A 69 -8.51 12.25 -4.40
C ALA A 69 -9.98 12.68 -4.25
N CYS A 70 -10.92 11.73 -4.29
CA CYS A 70 -12.35 11.99 -4.12
C CYS A 70 -12.74 12.30 -2.67
N ASN A 71 -12.16 11.60 -1.70
CA ASN A 71 -12.44 11.77 -0.28
C ASN A 71 -11.12 11.92 0.53
N PRO A 72 -10.64 13.16 0.77
CA PRO A 72 -9.39 13.44 1.45
C PRO A 72 -9.52 13.43 3.00
N GLU A 73 -10.39 12.58 3.55
CA GLU A 73 -10.55 12.40 5.00
C GLU A 73 -9.50 11.47 5.61
N ALA A 74 -9.14 11.75 6.87
CA ALA A 74 -8.30 10.86 7.66
C ALA A 74 -9.12 9.63 8.13
N GLY A 75 -8.95 8.50 7.44
CA GLY A 75 -9.60 7.23 7.79
C GLY A 75 -9.44 6.11 6.75
N GLY A 76 -8.96 6.45 5.55
CA GLY A 76 -8.56 5.47 4.53
C GLY A 76 -9.72 4.55 4.13
N LEU A 77 -9.42 3.25 4.04
CA LEU A 77 -10.39 2.24 3.60
C LEU A 77 -11.68 2.23 4.44
N TYR A 78 -11.59 2.50 5.74
CA TYR A 78 -12.77 2.56 6.59
C TYR A 78 -13.75 3.65 6.14
N CYS A 79 -13.27 4.88 5.90
CA CYS A 79 -14.13 5.95 5.38
C CYS A 79 -14.70 5.59 4.01
N TYR A 80 -13.90 4.99 3.12
CA TYR A 80 -14.39 4.60 1.78
C TYR A 80 -15.52 3.58 1.85
N ILE A 81 -15.42 2.58 2.73
CA ILE A 81 -16.46 1.56 2.89
C ILE A 81 -17.69 2.14 3.59
N ARG A 82 -17.50 2.90 4.68
CA ARG A 82 -18.59 3.59 5.40
C ARG A 82 -19.40 4.47 4.45
N ASP A 83 -18.73 5.29 3.64
CA ASP A 83 -19.43 6.23 2.76
C ASP A 83 -20.12 5.51 1.59
N ALA A 84 -19.62 4.34 1.18
CA ALA A 84 -20.23 3.54 0.12
C ALA A 84 -21.41 2.66 0.60
N PHE A 85 -21.37 2.15 1.83
CA PHE A 85 -22.29 1.10 2.30
C PHE A 85 -23.07 1.44 3.58
N GLY A 86 -22.69 2.48 4.32
CA GLY A 86 -23.27 2.85 5.62
C GLY A 86 -22.49 2.28 6.79
#